data_AF-A0A4Y9QPN9-F1
#
_entry.id   AF-A0A4Y9QPN9-F1
#
_cell.length_a   1.000
_cell.length_b   1.000
_cell.length_c   1.000
_cell.angle_alpha   90.00
_cell.angle_beta   90.00
_cell.angle_gamma   90.00
#
_symmetry.space_group_name_H-M   'P 1'
#
loop_
_entity.id
_entity.type
_entity.pdbx_description
1 polymer ?
#
loop_
_entity_poly.entity_id
_entity_poly.type
_entity_poly.pdbx_seq_one_letter_code
_entity_poly.pdbx_strand_id
1 'polypeptide(L)'
;MKKNLLNSYVIKLLDSIEQQLSFYQKEKDPECLHRIRVEIKKIKAINSFARKIYEADFTAASLLPLFKNAGKIRETKLTIQLLQSLSPPPTNLISKAESQESVLVKQFLDFAPTFFQAISAYRKSLRFPEKIGDKKVIKGYFEKSKENALKILQVKDREGLHTYRRKIKNLVYIYDVLPKKLQKEIDLDKKLILKQQHQLGEWHDMYVAVQILSSLKISNGSQESIEKLKEDEKQKFQEVIDRI
;
A
#
# COMPACT_ATOMS: atom_id res chain seq x y z
N MET A 1 26.37 19.19 -9.77
CA MET A 1 25.56 19.16 -8.52
C MET A 1 25.46 17.73 -8.03
N LYS A 2 25.82 17.46 -6.76
CA LYS A 2 25.62 16.12 -6.17
C LYS A 2 24.12 15.87 -6.12
N LYS A 3 23.62 14.87 -6.86
CA LYS A 3 22.20 14.55 -6.87
C LYS A 3 21.77 14.13 -5.46
N ASN A 4 20.84 14.87 -4.86
CA ASN A 4 20.22 14.52 -3.59
C ASN A 4 19.65 13.10 -3.66
N LEU A 5 20.00 12.25 -2.69
CA LEU A 5 19.61 10.83 -2.66
C LEU A 5 18.09 10.65 -2.67
N LEU A 6 17.36 11.37 -1.81
CA LEU A 6 15.90 11.28 -1.72
C LEU A 6 15.23 11.83 -2.98
N ASN A 7 15.69 12.98 -3.51
CA ASN A 7 15.16 13.51 -4.78
C ASN A 7 15.36 12.50 -5.91
N SER A 8 16.56 11.93 -6.02
CA SER A 8 16.88 10.97 -7.08
C SER A 8 16.04 9.72 -7.00
N TYR A 9 15.82 9.21 -5.78
CA TYR A 9 14.98 8.04 -5.58
C TYR A 9 13.53 8.35 -5.93
N VAL A 10 12.96 9.45 -5.40
CA VAL A 10 11.58 9.84 -5.69
C VAL A 10 11.35 10.11 -7.17
N ILE A 11 12.30 10.73 -7.88
CA ILE A 11 12.23 10.91 -9.34
C ILE A 11 12.10 9.55 -10.03
N LYS A 12 12.91 8.55 -9.68
CA LYS A 12 12.78 7.19 -10.26
C LYS A 12 11.41 6.57 -9.99
N LEU A 13 10.82 6.79 -8.81
CA LEU A 13 9.47 6.31 -8.53
C LEU A 13 8.42 7.01 -9.40
N LEU A 14 8.57 8.33 -9.63
CA LEU A 14 7.68 9.08 -10.52
C LEU A 14 7.80 8.62 -11.97
N ASP A 15 9.02 8.40 -12.46
CA ASP A 15 9.28 7.85 -13.79
C ASP A 15 8.61 6.48 -13.94
N SER A 16 8.72 5.63 -12.91
CA SER A 16 8.04 4.34 -12.87
C SER A 16 6.51 4.50 -12.90
N ILE A 17 5.94 5.43 -12.12
CA ILE A 17 4.50 5.70 -12.13
C ILE A 17 4.03 6.15 -13.52
N GLU A 18 4.75 7.06 -14.19
CA GLU A 18 4.43 7.51 -15.55
C GLU A 18 4.45 6.34 -16.53
N GLN A 19 5.50 5.51 -16.48
CA GLN A 19 5.61 4.32 -17.33
C GLN A 19 4.45 3.34 -17.12
N GLN A 20 4.12 3.03 -15.86
CA GLN A 20 3.03 2.11 -15.52
C GLN A 20 1.67 2.70 -15.91
N LEU A 21 1.49 4.01 -15.80
CA LEU A 21 0.26 4.68 -16.24
C LEU A 21 0.11 4.59 -17.77
N SER A 22 1.18 4.88 -18.52
CA SER A 22 1.18 4.74 -19.98
C SER A 22 0.94 3.29 -20.44
N PHE A 23 1.53 2.30 -19.76
CA PHE A 23 1.29 0.89 -20.06
C PHE A 23 -0.16 0.50 -19.76
N TYR A 24 -0.69 0.93 -18.61
CA TYR A 24 -2.08 0.67 -18.26
C TYR A 24 -3.08 1.26 -19.27
N GLN A 25 -2.81 2.44 -19.82
CA GLN A 25 -3.66 3.03 -20.86
C GLN A 25 -3.74 2.16 -22.13
N LYS A 26 -2.71 1.38 -22.43
CA LYS A 26 -2.64 0.50 -23.61
C LYS A 26 -3.18 -0.89 -23.31
N GLU A 27 -2.61 -1.55 -22.31
CA GLU A 27 -2.82 -2.98 -22.06
C GLU A 27 -3.92 -3.24 -21.02
N LYS A 28 -4.31 -2.22 -20.24
CA LYS A 28 -5.27 -2.33 -19.12
C LYS A 28 -4.87 -3.40 -18.08
N ASP A 29 -3.57 -3.68 -17.96
CA ASP A 29 -3.03 -4.67 -17.02
C ASP A 29 -3.22 -4.22 -15.56
N PRO A 30 -4.00 -4.94 -14.75
CA PRO A 30 -4.23 -4.63 -13.34
C PRO A 30 -2.96 -4.51 -12.50
N GLU A 31 -1.89 -5.21 -12.87
CA GLU A 31 -0.62 -5.17 -12.14
C GLU A 31 0.03 -3.78 -12.22
N CYS A 32 -0.21 -3.02 -13.30
CA CYS A 32 0.24 -1.63 -13.40
C CYS A 32 -0.40 -0.74 -12.34
N LEU A 33 -1.70 -0.90 -12.07
CA LEU A 33 -2.37 -0.17 -11.00
C LEU A 33 -1.81 -0.54 -9.62
N HIS A 34 -1.47 -1.81 -9.41
CA HIS A 34 -0.82 -2.25 -8.19
C HIS A 34 0.54 -1.57 -8.00
N ARG A 35 1.38 -1.58 -9.03
CA ARG A 35 2.70 -0.93 -9.04
C ARG A 35 2.60 0.57 -8.79
N ILE A 36 1.72 1.28 -9.49
CA ILE A 36 1.45 2.72 -9.26
C ILE A 36 1.14 2.97 -7.77
N ARG A 37 0.26 2.16 -7.17
CA ARG A 37 -0.10 2.30 -5.75
C ARG A 37 1.08 2.05 -4.82
N VAL A 38 1.92 1.07 -5.11
CA VAL A 38 3.12 0.76 -4.32
C VAL A 38 4.12 1.91 -4.38
N GLU A 39 4.39 2.45 -5.58
CA GLU A 39 5.31 3.57 -5.75
C GLU A 39 4.82 4.84 -5.02
N ILE A 40 3.52 5.18 -5.12
CA ILE A 40 2.96 6.30 -4.37
C ILE A 40 3.06 6.07 -2.84
N LYS A 41 2.88 4.83 -2.35
CA LYS A 41 3.07 4.53 -0.92
C LYS A 41 4.51 4.75 -0.48
N LYS A 42 5.50 4.39 -1.29
CA LYS A 42 6.93 4.67 -1.02
C LYS A 42 7.20 6.18 -0.98
N ILE A 43 6.69 6.95 -1.94
CA ILE A 43 6.80 8.42 -1.95
C ILE A 43 6.21 9.01 -0.65
N LYS A 44 5.01 8.57 -0.25
CA LYS A 44 4.38 9.03 1.01
C LYS A 44 5.22 8.68 2.25
N ALA A 45 5.84 7.50 2.28
CA ALA A 45 6.73 7.11 3.37
C ALA A 45 7.97 8.02 3.43
N ILE A 46 8.59 8.31 2.29
CA ILE A 46 9.75 9.21 2.18
C ILE A 46 9.38 10.63 2.63
N ASN A 47 8.25 11.18 2.18
CA ASN A 47 7.80 12.51 2.62
C ASN A 47 7.55 12.55 4.13
N SER A 48 6.92 11.50 4.68
CA SER A 48 6.69 11.43 6.12
C SER A 48 8.00 11.32 6.92
N PHE A 49 9.01 10.63 6.38
CA PHE A 49 10.35 10.56 6.96
C PHE A 49 11.03 11.92 6.90
N ALA A 50 11.12 12.52 5.70
CA ALA A 50 11.73 13.82 5.48
C ALA A 50 11.14 14.90 6.38
N ARG A 51 9.81 14.93 6.55
CA ARG A 51 9.14 15.85 7.48
C ARG A 51 9.58 15.70 8.93
N LYS A 52 9.91 14.48 9.36
CA LYS A 52 10.39 14.22 10.72
C LYS A 52 11.88 14.53 10.89
N ILE A 53 12.69 14.35 9.85
CA ILE A 53 14.13 14.57 9.91
C ILE A 53 14.51 16.05 9.72
N TYR A 54 13.77 16.75 8.85
CA TYR A 54 14.08 18.13 8.48
C TYR A 54 13.13 19.17 9.07
N GLU A 55 12.11 18.73 9.81
CA GLU A 55 11.08 19.61 10.40
C GLU A 55 10.39 20.55 9.38
N ALA A 56 10.37 20.14 8.11
CA ALA A 56 9.76 20.87 7.01
C ALA A 56 8.55 20.11 6.45
N ASP A 57 7.60 20.82 5.84
CA ASP A 57 6.42 20.17 5.27
C ASP A 57 6.74 19.52 3.92
N PHE A 58 6.50 18.22 3.83
CA PHE A 58 6.59 17.45 2.61
C PHE A 58 5.30 16.67 2.44
N THR A 59 4.61 16.91 1.34
CA THR A 59 3.31 16.29 1.06
C THR A 59 3.22 15.80 -0.38
N ALA A 60 2.65 14.60 -0.55
CA ALA A 60 2.36 14.02 -1.86
C ALA A 60 0.86 14.15 -2.19
N ALA A 61 0.23 15.24 -1.74
CA ALA A 61 -1.21 15.45 -1.86
C ALA A 61 -1.69 15.43 -3.32
N SER A 62 -0.91 15.99 -4.26
CA SER A 62 -1.23 15.98 -5.69
C SER A 62 -1.33 14.56 -6.28
N LEU A 63 -0.66 13.56 -5.70
CA LEU A 63 -0.72 12.17 -6.15
C LEU A 63 -1.91 11.39 -5.54
N LEU A 64 -2.63 11.98 -4.59
CA LEU A 64 -3.72 11.31 -3.88
C LEU A 64 -4.90 10.91 -4.79
N PRO A 65 -5.35 11.73 -5.75
CA PRO A 65 -6.40 11.33 -6.68
C PRO A 65 -6.02 10.09 -7.50
N LEU A 66 -4.80 10.04 -8.05
CA LEU A 66 -4.29 8.88 -8.77
C LEU A 66 -4.29 7.63 -7.90
N PHE A 67 -3.77 7.74 -6.67
CA PHE A 67 -3.74 6.63 -5.72
C PHE A 67 -5.14 6.09 -5.37
N LYS A 68 -6.10 6.99 -5.15
CA LYS A 68 -7.49 6.65 -4.81
C LYS A 68 -8.19 5.96 -5.98
N ASN A 69 -8.10 6.52 -7.19
CA ASN A 69 -8.78 5.95 -8.36
C ASN A 69 -8.19 4.58 -8.75
N ALA A 70 -6.86 4.43 -8.75
CA ALA A 70 -6.22 3.12 -8.94
C ALA A 70 -6.63 2.12 -7.85
N GLY A 71 -6.88 2.63 -6.64
CA GLY A 71 -7.35 1.83 -5.50
C GLY A 71 -8.73 1.25 -5.70
N LYS A 72 -9.69 2.08 -6.13
CA LYS A 72 -11.07 1.66 -6.38
C LYS A 72 -11.13 0.54 -7.42
N ILE A 73 -10.43 0.69 -8.55
CA ILE A 73 -10.37 -0.36 -9.58
C ILE A 73 -9.78 -1.65 -9.02
N ARG A 74 -8.64 -1.56 -8.31
CA ARG A 74 -7.99 -2.75 -7.74
C ARG A 74 -8.89 -3.47 -6.73
N GLU A 75 -9.61 -2.72 -5.90
CA GLU A 75 -10.56 -3.25 -4.92
C GLU A 75 -11.73 -3.94 -5.62
N THR A 76 -12.37 -3.31 -6.62
CA THR A 76 -13.44 -3.94 -7.41
C THR A 76 -12.96 -5.23 -8.07
N LYS A 77 -11.75 -5.25 -8.61
CA LYS A 77 -11.19 -6.46 -9.23
C LYS A 77 -10.93 -7.58 -8.22
N LEU A 78 -10.45 -7.26 -7.02
CA LEU A 78 -10.33 -8.23 -5.93
C LEU A 78 -11.70 -8.78 -5.55
N THR A 79 -12.71 -7.93 -5.45
CA THR A 79 -14.09 -8.36 -5.18
C THR A 79 -14.59 -9.34 -6.24
N ILE A 80 -14.37 -9.07 -7.53
CA ILE A 80 -14.74 -9.99 -8.62
C ILE A 80 -14.06 -11.35 -8.44
N GLN A 81 -12.74 -11.36 -8.22
CA GLN A 81 -11.96 -12.59 -8.01
C GLN A 81 -12.48 -13.40 -6.80
N LEU A 82 -12.80 -12.72 -5.70
CA LEU A 82 -13.35 -13.35 -4.50
C LEU A 82 -14.73 -13.95 -4.76
N LEU A 83 -15.63 -13.22 -5.43
CA LEU A 83 -16.96 -13.72 -5.77
C LEU A 83 -16.87 -14.93 -6.70
N GLN A 84 -15.96 -14.91 -7.67
CA GLN A 84 -15.71 -16.04 -8.57
C GLN A 84 -15.19 -17.29 -7.85
N SER A 85 -14.48 -17.14 -6.72
CA SER A 85 -13.99 -18.27 -5.92
C SER A 85 -15.04 -18.94 -5.03
N LEU A 86 -16.24 -18.35 -4.87
CA LEU A 86 -17.32 -18.94 -4.08
C LEU A 86 -17.99 -20.09 -4.83
N SER A 87 -18.54 -21.06 -4.08
CA SER A 87 -19.30 -22.18 -4.64
C SER A 87 -20.71 -22.22 -4.05
N PRO A 88 -21.78 -22.02 -4.85
CA PRO A 88 -21.75 -21.56 -6.24
C PRO A 88 -21.37 -20.07 -6.35
N PRO A 89 -20.77 -19.62 -7.48
CA PRO A 89 -20.48 -18.20 -7.70
C PRO A 89 -21.77 -17.37 -7.87
N PRO A 90 -21.92 -16.22 -7.18
CA PRO A 90 -23.09 -15.36 -7.31
C PRO A 90 -23.00 -14.49 -8.59
N THR A 91 -23.33 -15.08 -9.73
CA THR A 91 -23.17 -14.48 -11.09
C THR A 91 -23.75 -13.07 -11.21
N ASN A 92 -24.94 -12.80 -10.66
CA ASN A 92 -25.55 -11.47 -10.68
C ASN A 92 -24.69 -10.39 -10.01
N LEU A 93 -24.02 -10.72 -8.90
CA LEU A 93 -23.13 -9.79 -8.20
C LEU A 93 -21.82 -9.60 -8.97
N ILE A 94 -21.30 -10.67 -9.58
CA ILE A 94 -20.11 -10.63 -10.45
C ILE A 94 -20.36 -9.68 -11.62
N SER A 95 -21.45 -9.86 -12.37
CA SER A 95 -21.78 -9.01 -13.51
C SER A 95 -21.97 -7.54 -13.12
N LYS A 96 -22.57 -7.28 -11.95
CA LYS A 96 -22.68 -5.91 -11.42
C LYS A 96 -21.31 -5.31 -11.10
N ALA A 97 -20.42 -6.07 -10.49
CA ALA A 97 -19.07 -5.62 -10.15
C ALA A 97 -18.21 -5.40 -11.41
N GLU A 98 -18.32 -6.24 -12.43
CA GLU A 98 -17.65 -6.09 -13.74
C GLU A 98 -18.13 -4.83 -14.49
N SER A 99 -19.43 -4.56 -14.45
CA SER A 99 -20.00 -3.31 -14.99
C SER A 99 -19.43 -2.09 -14.27
N GLN A 100 -19.36 -2.14 -12.93
CA GLN A 100 -18.75 -1.08 -12.12
C GLN A 100 -17.25 -0.92 -12.40
N GLU A 101 -16.48 -2.02 -12.53
CA GLU A 101 -15.07 -1.99 -12.92
C GLU A 101 -14.90 -1.27 -14.26
N SER A 102 -15.72 -1.62 -15.26
CA SER A 102 -15.69 -1.01 -16.60
C SER A 102 -15.90 0.51 -16.55
N VAL A 103 -16.86 0.98 -15.75
CA VAL A 103 -17.10 2.42 -15.53
C VAL A 103 -15.89 3.09 -14.86
N LEU A 104 -15.34 2.47 -13.80
CA LEU A 104 -14.18 3.01 -13.08
C LEU A 104 -12.93 3.06 -13.98
N VAL A 105 -12.71 2.04 -14.81
CA VAL A 105 -11.60 1.99 -15.77
C VAL A 105 -11.76 3.11 -16.79
N LYS A 106 -12.95 3.29 -17.37
CA LYS A 106 -13.21 4.38 -18.31
C LYS A 106 -12.90 5.74 -17.67
N GLN A 107 -13.46 6.01 -16.49
CA GLN A 107 -13.19 7.25 -15.74
C GLN A 107 -11.69 7.44 -15.46
N PHE A 108 -10.98 6.39 -15.05
CA PHE A 108 -9.55 6.45 -14.79
C PHE A 108 -8.75 6.84 -16.03
N LEU A 109 -9.11 6.30 -17.20
CA LEU A 109 -8.48 6.64 -18.47
C LEU A 109 -8.79 8.07 -18.89
N ASP A 110 -10.03 8.53 -18.71
CA ASP A 110 -10.43 9.92 -18.98
C ASP A 110 -9.64 10.92 -18.09
N PHE A 111 -9.34 10.56 -16.84
CA PHE A 111 -8.52 11.36 -15.92
C PHE A 111 -7.01 11.21 -16.10
N ALA A 112 -6.53 10.31 -16.96
CA ALA A 112 -5.11 10.04 -17.11
C ALA A 112 -4.26 11.29 -17.44
N PRO A 113 -4.68 12.22 -18.33
CA PRO A 113 -3.95 13.46 -18.57
C PRO A 113 -3.75 14.30 -17.29
N THR A 114 -4.78 14.41 -16.44
CA THR A 114 -4.69 15.10 -15.15
C THR A 114 -3.71 14.41 -14.20
N PHE A 115 -3.63 13.08 -14.23
CA PHE A 115 -2.65 12.34 -13.43
C PHE A 115 -1.21 12.63 -13.88
N PHE A 116 -0.93 12.69 -15.19
CA PHE A 116 0.40 13.10 -15.70
C PHE A 116 0.75 14.53 -15.27
N GLN A 117 -0.20 15.46 -15.34
CA GLN A 117 0.01 16.83 -14.85
C GLN A 117 0.33 16.86 -13.36
N ALA A 118 -0.38 16.07 -12.54
CA ALA A 118 -0.13 15.98 -11.10
C ALA A 118 1.25 15.39 -10.79
N ILE A 119 1.70 14.38 -11.55
CA ILE A 119 3.05 13.80 -11.43
C ILE A 119 4.11 14.85 -11.78
N SER A 120 3.94 15.56 -12.90
CA SER A 120 4.86 16.62 -13.34
C SER A 120 4.92 17.78 -12.35
N ALA A 121 3.78 18.23 -11.84
CA ALA A 121 3.70 19.28 -10.82
C ALA A 121 4.41 18.86 -9.53
N TYR A 122 4.19 17.62 -9.07
CA TYR A 122 4.88 17.08 -7.91
C TYR A 122 6.40 16.99 -8.15
N ARG A 123 6.83 16.50 -9.32
CA ARG A 123 8.25 16.46 -9.72
C ARG A 123 8.89 17.84 -9.63
N LYS A 124 8.21 18.88 -10.13
CA LYS A 124 8.68 20.28 -10.09
C LYS A 124 8.77 20.84 -8.68
N SER A 125 7.91 20.41 -7.75
CA SER A 125 7.91 20.88 -6.35
C SER A 125 8.87 20.10 -5.44
N LEU A 126 9.51 19.01 -5.90
CA LEU A 126 10.46 18.24 -5.11
C LEU A 126 11.66 19.07 -4.67
N ARG A 127 11.80 19.28 -3.36
CA ARG A 127 12.89 20.06 -2.75
C ARG A 127 13.40 19.41 -1.46
N PHE A 128 13.90 18.18 -1.53
CA PHE A 128 14.58 17.61 -0.35
C PHE A 128 15.95 18.31 -0.11
N PRO A 129 16.39 18.48 1.15
CA PRO A 129 17.73 18.94 1.49
C PRO A 129 18.82 17.96 1.03
N GLU A 130 19.93 18.46 0.48
CA GLU A 130 20.99 17.62 -0.13
C GLU A 130 21.55 16.55 0.80
N LYS A 131 21.64 16.85 2.10
CA LYS A 131 22.10 15.93 3.15
C LYS A 131 20.90 15.18 3.74
N ILE A 132 21.04 13.87 3.94
CA ILE A 132 19.95 13.00 4.45
C ILE A 132 19.57 13.23 5.93
N GLY A 133 20.28 14.13 6.62
CA GLY A 133 20.15 14.39 8.06
C GLY A 133 21.28 13.76 8.86
N ASP A 134 21.32 14.08 10.15
CA ASP A 134 22.30 13.51 11.08
C ASP A 134 22.02 12.02 11.34
N LYS A 135 23.09 11.23 11.42
CA LYS A 135 23.02 9.77 11.62
C LYS A 135 22.28 9.40 12.90
N LYS A 136 22.53 10.09 14.02
CA LYS A 136 21.88 9.79 15.31
C LYS A 136 20.38 10.06 15.22
N VAL A 137 20.00 11.15 14.54
CA VAL A 137 18.58 11.49 14.33
C VAL A 137 17.87 10.41 13.49
N ILE A 138 18.49 9.95 12.41
CA ILE A 138 17.94 8.88 11.57
C ILE A 138 17.80 7.58 12.37
N LYS A 139 18.82 7.20 13.16
CA LYS A 139 18.74 5.99 14.00
C LYS A 139 17.60 6.09 15.02
N GLY A 140 17.49 7.23 15.72
CA GLY A 140 16.42 7.50 16.67
C GLY A 140 15.04 7.47 16.02
N TYR A 141 14.89 7.90 14.77
CA TYR A 141 13.65 7.75 14.02
C TYR A 141 13.25 6.28 13.85
N PHE A 142 14.19 5.40 13.50
CA PHE A 142 13.92 3.97 13.31
C PHE A 142 13.61 3.27 14.64
N GLU A 143 14.38 3.54 15.69
CA GLU A 143 14.15 3.00 17.04
C GLU A 143 12.76 3.38 17.54
N LYS A 144 12.42 4.68 17.51
CA LYS A 144 11.09 5.18 17.92
C LYS A 144 9.97 4.64 17.04
N SER A 145 10.20 4.47 15.74
CA SER A 145 9.18 3.92 14.84
C SER A 145 8.93 2.43 15.07
N LYS A 146 9.99 1.65 15.38
CA LYS A 146 9.88 0.24 15.80
C LYS A 146 9.10 0.13 17.10
N GLU A 147 9.49 0.89 18.13
CA GLU A 147 8.83 0.89 19.44
C GLU A 147 7.34 1.23 19.32
N ASN A 148 7.00 2.27 18.56
CA ASN A 148 5.61 2.65 18.31
C ASN A 148 4.83 1.56 17.57
N ALA A 149 5.46 0.85 16.63
CA ALA A 149 4.81 -0.27 15.96
C ALA A 149 4.51 -1.40 16.96
N LEU A 150 5.47 -1.76 17.82
CA LEU A 150 5.27 -2.79 18.85
C LEU A 150 4.20 -2.42 19.87
N LYS A 151 4.10 -1.15 20.29
CA LYS A 151 3.00 -0.70 21.17
C LYS A 151 1.62 -0.89 20.54
N ILE A 152 1.50 -0.65 19.24
CA ILE A 152 0.23 -0.84 18.51
C ILE A 152 -0.15 -2.33 18.45
N LEU A 153 0.84 -3.21 18.30
CA LEU A 153 0.63 -4.66 18.30
C LEU A 153 0.06 -5.17 19.63
N GLN A 154 0.36 -4.52 20.76
CA GLN A 154 -0.12 -4.91 22.08
C GLN A 154 -1.65 -4.80 22.24
N VAL A 155 -2.32 -3.99 21.41
CA VAL A 155 -3.79 -3.86 21.43
C VAL A 155 -4.46 -5.16 20.95
N LYS A 156 -3.75 -6.01 20.19
CA LYS A 156 -4.20 -7.34 19.72
C LYS A 156 -5.58 -7.34 19.06
N ASP A 157 -5.94 -6.25 18.39
CA ASP A 157 -7.16 -6.14 17.60
C ASP A 157 -6.85 -6.01 16.09
N ARG A 158 -7.89 -6.10 15.26
CA ARG A 158 -7.74 -6.07 13.79
C ARG A 158 -7.21 -4.73 13.29
N GLU A 159 -7.66 -3.61 13.86
CA GLU A 159 -7.18 -2.28 13.47
C GLU A 159 -5.72 -2.06 13.92
N GLY A 160 -5.35 -2.56 15.10
CA GLY A 160 -3.99 -2.60 15.60
C GLY A 160 -3.07 -3.37 14.65
N LEU A 161 -3.45 -4.59 14.21
CA LEU A 161 -2.66 -5.34 13.22
C LEU A 161 -2.56 -4.62 11.87
N HIS A 162 -3.66 -4.02 11.38
CA HIS A 162 -3.63 -3.24 10.15
C HIS A 162 -2.67 -2.04 10.26
N THR A 163 -2.73 -1.33 11.38
CA THR A 163 -1.86 -0.18 11.65
C THR A 163 -0.41 -0.62 11.83
N TYR A 164 -0.14 -1.71 12.56
CA TYR A 164 1.18 -2.32 12.70
C TYR A 164 1.78 -2.64 11.32
N ARG A 165 1.03 -3.36 10.47
CA ARG A 165 1.44 -3.70 9.10
C ARG A 165 1.83 -2.46 8.29
N ARG A 166 1.03 -1.38 8.38
CA ARG A 166 1.35 -0.11 7.69
C ARG A 166 2.64 0.53 8.21
N LYS A 167 2.89 0.48 9.51
CA LYS A 167 4.11 1.05 10.13
C LYS A 167 5.37 0.30 9.70
N ILE A 168 5.37 -1.03 9.78
CA ILE A 168 6.53 -1.83 9.37
C ILE A 168 6.81 -1.72 7.87
N LYS A 169 5.76 -1.61 7.04
CA LYS A 169 5.90 -1.39 5.60
C LYS A 169 6.54 -0.05 5.29
N ASN A 170 6.14 1.01 6.00
CA ASN A 170 6.78 2.32 5.89
C ASN A 170 8.26 2.27 6.30
N LEU A 171 8.60 1.55 7.38
CA LEU A 171 10.00 1.38 7.80
C LEU A 171 10.85 0.73 6.72
N VAL A 172 10.36 -0.34 6.09
CA VAL A 172 11.08 -1.01 4.99
C VAL A 172 11.24 -0.09 3.79
N TYR A 173 10.21 0.66 3.42
CA TYR A 173 10.31 1.62 2.31
C TYR A 173 11.38 2.68 2.54
N ILE A 174 11.48 3.22 3.76
CA ILE A 174 12.49 4.22 4.08
C ILE A 174 13.88 3.55 4.13
N TYR A 175 13.99 2.40 4.78
CA TYR A 175 15.25 1.66 4.92
C TYR A 175 15.90 1.37 3.57
N ASP A 176 15.10 0.97 2.58
CA ASP A 176 15.57 0.61 1.24
C ASP A 176 16.14 1.79 0.44
N VAL A 177 15.82 3.03 0.84
CA VAL A 177 16.35 4.25 0.22
C VAL A 177 17.70 4.66 0.84
N LEU A 178 17.96 4.27 2.09
CA LEU A 178 19.16 4.73 2.81
C LEU A 178 20.44 4.16 2.19
N PRO A 179 21.59 4.87 2.28
CA PRO A 179 22.89 4.30 1.95
C PRO A 179 23.20 3.04 2.75
N LYS A 180 23.90 2.07 2.16
CA LYS A 180 24.25 0.80 2.80
C LYS A 180 24.98 0.96 4.14
N LYS A 181 25.79 2.00 4.29
CA LYS A 181 26.45 2.33 5.56
C LYS A 181 25.44 2.64 6.68
N LEU A 182 24.44 3.49 6.41
CA LEU A 182 23.38 3.80 7.37
C LEU A 182 22.47 2.59 7.62
N GLN A 183 22.18 1.79 6.58
CA GLN A 183 21.40 0.55 6.73
C GLN A 183 22.04 -0.39 7.77
N LYS A 184 23.36 -0.64 7.66
CA LYS A 184 24.11 -1.47 8.61
C LYS A 184 24.07 -0.95 10.04
N GLU A 185 24.04 0.37 10.23
CA GLU A 185 24.06 1.00 11.54
C GLU A 185 22.69 1.04 12.24
N ILE A 186 21.61 1.07 11.44
CA ILE A 186 20.23 0.95 11.94
C ILE A 186 19.91 -0.48 12.35
N ASP A 187 20.58 -1.45 11.70
CA ASP A 187 20.42 -2.89 11.94
C ASP A 187 18.94 -3.30 11.98
N LEU A 188 18.25 -3.00 10.89
CA LEU A 188 16.86 -3.43 10.73
C LEU A 188 16.87 -4.91 10.34
N ASP A 189 16.27 -5.78 11.15
CA ASP A 189 15.99 -7.16 10.76
C ASP A 189 14.92 -7.19 9.67
N LYS A 190 15.36 -6.88 8.44
CA LYS A 190 14.53 -6.80 7.26
C LYS A 190 13.93 -8.16 6.94
N LYS A 191 14.64 -9.27 7.23
CA LYS A 191 14.17 -10.62 6.94
C LYS A 191 12.96 -10.96 7.80
N LEU A 192 13.04 -10.70 9.10
CA LEU A 192 11.92 -10.86 10.02
C LEU A 192 10.73 -9.98 9.63
N ILE A 193 10.97 -8.70 9.36
CA ILE A 193 9.91 -7.76 8.99
C ILE A 193 9.23 -8.16 7.67
N LEU A 194 9.97 -8.67 6.69
CA LEU A 194 9.39 -9.17 5.44
C LEU A 194 8.52 -10.41 5.67
N LYS A 195 8.97 -11.34 6.53
CA LYS A 195 8.17 -12.50 6.94
C LYS A 195 6.85 -12.06 7.60
N GLN A 196 6.92 -11.13 8.55
CA GLN A 196 5.74 -10.58 9.22
C GLN A 196 4.80 -9.87 8.22
N GLN A 197 5.35 -9.06 7.30
CA GLN A 197 4.55 -8.37 6.28
C GLN A 197 3.79 -9.34 5.36
N HIS A 198 4.39 -10.49 5.05
CA HIS A 198 3.75 -11.52 4.24
C HIS A 198 2.57 -12.14 5.01
N GLN A 199 2.80 -12.60 6.24
CA GLN A 199 1.75 -13.19 7.09
C GLN A 199 0.58 -12.22 7.36
N LEU A 200 0.90 -10.97 7.70
CA LEU A 200 -0.09 -9.89 7.86
C LEU A 200 -0.78 -9.54 6.55
N GLY A 201 -0.12 -9.75 5.42
CA GLY A 201 -0.70 -9.55 4.09
C GLY A 201 -1.78 -10.56 3.79
N GLU A 202 -1.48 -11.85 3.96
CA GLU A 202 -2.43 -12.95 3.76
C GLU A 202 -3.65 -12.80 4.65
N TRP A 203 -3.45 -12.56 5.95
CA TRP A 203 -4.55 -12.30 6.88
C TRP A 203 -5.37 -11.09 6.45
N HIS A 204 -4.73 -9.97 6.13
CA HIS A 204 -5.44 -8.75 5.75
C HIS A 204 -6.29 -8.92 4.48
N ASP A 205 -5.79 -9.64 3.49
CA ASP A 205 -6.52 -9.87 2.24
C ASP A 205 -7.78 -10.71 2.50
N MET A 206 -7.70 -11.69 3.41
CA MET A 206 -8.85 -12.46 3.89
C MET A 206 -9.82 -11.63 4.73
N TYR A 207 -9.32 -10.79 5.65
CA TYR A 207 -10.14 -9.86 6.42
C TYR A 207 -10.94 -8.92 5.52
N VAL A 208 -10.29 -8.34 4.51
CA VAL A 208 -10.96 -7.47 3.51
C VAL A 208 -12.01 -8.27 2.73
N ALA A 209 -11.70 -9.51 2.33
CA ALA A 209 -12.67 -10.37 1.64
C ALA A 209 -13.92 -10.61 2.48
N VAL A 210 -13.76 -10.96 3.77
CA VAL A 210 -14.86 -11.16 4.71
C VAL A 210 -15.72 -9.90 4.84
N GLN A 211 -15.10 -8.73 4.98
CA GLN A 211 -15.84 -7.45 5.09
C GLN A 211 -16.67 -7.16 3.85
N ILE A 212 -16.07 -7.33 2.66
CA ILE A 212 -16.75 -7.11 1.39
C ILE A 212 -17.93 -8.09 1.27
N LEU A 213 -17.71 -9.39 1.44
CA LEU A 213 -18.76 -10.40 1.28
C LEU A 213 -19.89 -10.24 2.31
N SER A 214 -19.56 -9.90 3.56
CA SER A 214 -20.57 -9.69 4.61
C SER A 214 -21.44 -8.45 4.35
N SER A 215 -20.93 -7.47 3.60
CA SER A 215 -21.70 -6.28 3.21
C SER A 215 -22.65 -6.52 2.02
N LEU A 216 -22.45 -7.62 1.28
CA LEU A 216 -23.26 -7.97 0.12
C LEU A 216 -24.46 -8.83 0.55
N LYS A 217 -25.64 -8.55 -0.01
CA LYS A 217 -26.82 -9.41 0.14
C LYS A 217 -26.66 -10.63 -0.77
N ILE A 218 -26.01 -11.67 -0.26
CA ILE A 218 -25.71 -12.90 -0.99
C ILE A 218 -26.81 -13.95 -0.70
N SER A 219 -27.11 -14.82 -1.66
CA SER A 219 -28.10 -15.90 -1.51
C SER A 219 -27.64 -16.97 -0.51
N ASN A 220 -28.60 -17.71 0.06
CA ASN A 220 -28.36 -18.72 1.11
C ASN A 220 -27.28 -19.76 0.73
N GLY A 221 -27.15 -20.11 -0.56
CA GLY A 221 -26.18 -21.12 -1.02
C GLY A 221 -24.71 -20.73 -0.84
N SER A 222 -24.37 -19.44 -0.87
CA SER A 222 -22.98 -18.99 -0.64
C SER A 222 -22.73 -18.57 0.82
N GLN A 223 -23.75 -18.58 1.68
CA GLN A 223 -23.63 -18.17 3.07
C GLN A 223 -22.70 -19.10 3.86
N GLU A 224 -22.78 -20.41 3.61
CA GLU A 224 -21.88 -21.41 4.22
C GLU A 224 -20.41 -21.14 3.86
N SER A 225 -20.12 -20.81 2.60
CA SER A 225 -18.77 -20.44 2.15
C SER A 225 -18.25 -19.19 2.86
N ILE A 226 -19.11 -18.21 3.13
CA ILE A 226 -18.74 -16.97 3.83
C ILE A 226 -18.48 -17.25 5.31
N GLU A 227 -19.30 -18.07 5.97
CA GLU A 227 -19.07 -18.44 7.36
C GLU A 227 -17.77 -19.24 7.54
N LYS A 228 -17.47 -20.15 6.59
CA LYS A 228 -16.16 -20.81 6.56
C LYS A 228 -15.00 -19.82 6.42
N LEU A 229 -15.10 -18.87 5.48
CA LEU A 229 -14.07 -17.84 5.29
C LEU A 229 -13.89 -16.95 6.53
N LYS A 230 -14.97 -16.63 7.25
CA LYS A 230 -14.91 -15.92 8.53
C LYS A 230 -14.15 -16.71 9.58
N GLU A 231 -14.35 -18.02 9.65
CA GLU A 231 -13.64 -18.87 10.60
C GLU A 231 -12.16 -19.00 10.25
N ASP A 232 -11.84 -19.21 8.97
CA ASP A 232 -10.46 -19.20 8.46
C ASP A 232 -9.76 -17.85 8.78
N GLU A 233 -10.49 -16.73 8.66
CA GLU A 233 -9.99 -15.39 9.02
C GLU A 233 -9.62 -15.29 10.49
N LYS A 234 -10.51 -15.74 11.38
CA LYS A 234 -10.28 -15.72 12.83
C LYS A 234 -9.10 -16.60 13.22
N GLN A 235 -9.01 -17.81 12.65
CA GLN A 235 -7.89 -18.71 12.92
C GLN A 235 -6.57 -18.07 12.48
N LYS A 236 -6.52 -17.52 11.26
CA LYS A 236 -5.32 -16.85 10.75
C LYS A 236 -4.96 -15.60 11.54
N PHE A 237 -5.95 -14.84 12.00
CA PHE A 237 -5.75 -13.69 12.88
C PHE A 237 -5.02 -14.12 14.16
N GLN A 238 -5.49 -15.19 14.81
CA GLN A 238 -4.88 -15.73 16.02
C GLN A 238 -3.46 -16.23 15.76
N GLU A 239 -3.24 -16.99 14.68
CA GLU A 239 -1.90 -17.44 14.29
C GLU A 239 -0.91 -16.29 14.06
N VAL A 240 -1.38 -15.18 13.48
CA VAL A 240 -0.55 -14.00 13.23
C VAL A 240 -0.18 -13.33 14.54
N ILE A 241 -1.13 -13.19 15.48
CA ILE A 241 -0.85 -12.63 16.80
C ILE A 241 0.14 -13.48 17.58
N ASP A 242 0.02 -14.81 17.53
CA ASP A 242 0.87 -15.71 18.32
C ASP A 242 2.30 -15.81 17.78
N ARG A 243 2.53 -15.40 16.52
CA ARG A 243 3.83 -15.47 15.84
C ARG A 243 4.62 -14.15 15.82
N ILE A 244 4.00 -13.02 16.17
CA ILE A 244 4.64 -11.68 16.16
C ILE A 244 4.98 -11.27 17.59
#